data_AF-A0A1W6QXX1-F1
#
_entry.id   AF-A0A1W6QXX1-F1
#
_cell.length_a   1.000
_cell.length_b   1.000
_cell.length_c   1.000
_cell.angle_alpha   90.00
_cell.angle_beta   90.00
_cell.angle_gamma   90.00
#
_symmetry.space_group_name_H-M   'P 1'
#
loop_
_entity.id
_entity.type
_entity.pdbx_description
1 polymer ?
#
loop_
_entity_poly.entity_id
_entity_poly.type
_entity_poly.pdbx_seq_one_letter_code
_entity_poly.pdbx_strand_id
1 'polypeptide(L)'
;MIFYQVDSPFWALLIVEKKEDCLPLYEKWIGEVEDRNEFFNELIPLNRNEAIKVMAKTISEETMQPIGMEEAMRSITNAIKQKKAKVLGIDRSLCS
;
A
#
# COMPACT_ATOMS: atom_id res chain seq x y z
N MET A 1 11.63 -4.82 -5.55
CA MET A 1 10.43 -4.26 -4.89
C MET A 1 9.45 -3.85 -5.96
N ILE A 2 8.22 -4.34 -5.85
CA ILE A 2 7.09 -4.08 -6.74
C ILE A 2 6.04 -3.33 -5.91
N PHE A 3 5.38 -2.34 -6.51
CA PHE A 3 4.33 -1.57 -5.85
C PHE A 3 2.98 -1.99 -6.38
N TYR A 4 2.03 -2.15 -5.47
CA TYR A 4 0.64 -2.40 -5.81
C TYR A 4 -0.28 -1.50 -5.01
N GLN A 5 -1.34 -1.03 -5.65
CA GLN A 5 -2.49 -0.47 -5.00
C GLN A 5 -3.62 -1.49 -4.99
N VAL A 6 -4.32 -1.57 -3.87
CA VAL A 6 -5.57 -2.30 -3.69
C VAL A 6 -6.62 -1.24 -3.39
N ASP A 7 -7.80 -1.33 -4.01
CA ASP A 7 -8.92 -0.41 -3.76
C ASP A 7 -10.07 -1.07 -2.99
N SER A 8 -10.14 -2.41 -2.97
CA SER A 8 -11.23 -3.19 -2.38
C SER A 8 -10.70 -4.36 -1.53
N PRO A 9 -11.34 -4.69 -0.39
CA PRO A 9 -12.41 -3.93 0.28
C PRO A 9 -11.92 -2.61 0.90
N PHE A 10 -10.61 -2.48 1.14
CA PHE A 10 -10.00 -1.26 1.66
C PHE A 10 -8.82 -0.82 0.80
N TRP A 11 -8.67 0.49 0.70
CA TRP A 11 -7.54 1.05 0.01
C TRP A 11 -6.23 0.72 0.74
N ALA A 12 -5.23 0.22 0.00
CA ALA A 12 -3.88 0.03 0.51
C ALA A 12 -2.81 0.24 -0.56
N LEU A 13 -1.67 0.78 -0.15
CA LEU A 13 -0.45 0.82 -0.94
C LEU A 13 0.56 -0.18 -0.38
N LEU A 14 0.93 -1.17 -1.19
CA LEU A 14 1.82 -2.25 -0.84
C LEU A 14 3.16 -2.10 -1.57
N ILE A 15 4.24 -2.48 -0.89
CA ILE A 15 5.54 -2.72 -1.50
C ILE A 15 5.97 -4.15 -1.16
N VAL A 16 6.30 -4.96 -2.16
CA VAL A 16 6.58 -6.40 -2.01
C VAL A 16 7.76 -6.86 -2.85
N GLU A 17 8.30 -8.05 -2.60
CA GLU A 17 9.31 -8.65 -3.48
C GLU A 17 8.66 -9.41 -4.63
N LYS A 18 7.59 -10.15 -4.33
CA LYS A 18 6.81 -10.94 -5.30
C LYS A 18 5.32 -10.64 -5.16
N LYS A 19 4.53 -10.89 -6.22
CA LYS A 19 3.08 -10.61 -6.23
C LYS A 19 2.37 -11.40 -5.14
N GLU A 20 2.80 -12.63 -4.88
CA GLU A 20 2.20 -13.55 -3.92
C GLU A 20 2.33 -13.06 -2.47
N ASP A 21 3.30 -12.17 -2.19
CA ASP A 21 3.48 -11.57 -0.87
C ASP A 21 2.37 -10.53 -0.54
N CYS A 22 1.60 -10.07 -1.54
CA CYS A 22 0.56 -9.05 -1.35
C CYS A 22 -0.55 -9.53 -0.42
N LEU A 23 -1.07 -10.75 -0.64
CA LEU A 23 -2.21 -11.28 0.10
C LEU A 23 -1.92 -11.44 1.60
N PRO A 24 -0.91 -12.21 2.04
CA PRO A 24 -0.65 -12.38 3.47
C PRO A 24 -0.26 -11.07 4.16
N LEU A 25 0.34 -10.13 3.42
CA LEU A 25 0.65 -8.81 3.93
C LEU A 25 -0.60 -7.95 4.11
N TYR A 26 -1.53 -7.98 3.16
CA TYR A 26 -2.79 -7.26 3.23
C TYR A 26 -3.68 -7.83 4.33
N GLU A 27 -3.84 -9.16 4.38
CA GLU A 27 -4.66 -9.86 5.39
C GLU A 27 -4.19 -9.59 6.82
N LYS A 28 -2.88 -9.50 7.03
CA LYS A 28 -2.31 -9.13 8.34
C LYS A 28 -2.83 -7.78 8.87
N TRP A 29 -3.16 -6.86 7.98
CA TRP A 29 -3.66 -5.53 8.34
C TRP A 29 -5.18 -5.41 8.25
N ILE A 30 -5.84 -6.14 7.35
CA ILE A 30 -7.27 -5.95 7.06
C ILE A 30 -8.16 -7.08 7.58
N GLY A 31 -7.61 -8.27 7.81
CA GLY A 31 -8.38 -9.48 8.05
C GLY A 31 -8.40 -10.39 6.82
N GLU A 32 -9.07 -11.53 6.93
CA GLU A 32 -9.14 -12.55 5.88
C GLU A 32 -9.85 -12.01 4.63
N VAL A 33 -9.28 -12.27 3.45
CA VAL A 33 -9.90 -11.93 2.17
C VAL A 33 -10.70 -13.14 1.68
N GLU A 34 -12.00 -12.94 1.43
CA GLU A 34 -12.93 -14.01 1.06
C GLU A 34 -12.60 -14.63 -0.31
N ASP A 35 -12.38 -13.81 -1.34
CA ASP A 35 -11.96 -14.27 -2.67
C ASP A 35 -10.52 -13.82 -2.99
N ARG A 36 -9.60 -14.78 -2.84
CA ARG A 36 -8.17 -14.57 -3.10
C ARG A 36 -7.86 -14.34 -4.58
N ASN A 37 -8.63 -14.96 -5.48
CA ASN A 37 -8.40 -14.81 -6.92
C ASN A 37 -8.82 -13.41 -7.38
N GLU A 38 -9.97 -12.95 -6.89
CA GLU A 38 -10.44 -11.58 -7.10
C GLU A 38 -9.41 -10.56 -6.60
N PHE A 39 -8.89 -10.73 -5.38
CA PHE A 39 -7.83 -9.87 -4.84
C PHE A 39 -6.63 -9.73 -5.78
N PHE A 40 -6.10 -10.85 -6.29
CA PHE A 40 -4.94 -10.78 -7.19
C PHE A 40 -5.25 -10.19 -8.57
N ASN A 41 -6.52 -10.25 -9.02
CA ASN A 41 -6.98 -9.62 -10.26
C ASN A 41 -7.18 -8.11 -10.10
N GLU A 42 -7.55 -7.66 -8.89
CA GLU A 42 -7.77 -6.26 -8.56
C GLU A 42 -6.49 -5.49 -8.18
N LEU A 43 -5.35 -6.18 -8.01
CA LEU A 43 -4.07 -5.51 -7.76
C LEU A 43 -3.68 -4.58 -8.92
N ILE A 44 -3.58 -3.29 -8.62
CA ILE A 44 -3.15 -2.26 -9.58
C ILE A 44 -1.63 -2.09 -9.48
N PRO A 45 -0.83 -2.53 -10.48
CA PRO A 45 0.61 -2.34 -10.44
C PRO A 45 0.96 -0.87 -10.61
N LEU A 46 1.87 -0.38 -9.78
CA LEU A 46 2.36 1.00 -9.85
C LEU A 46 3.86 1.04 -10.14
N ASN A 47 4.29 2.01 -10.94
CA ASN A 47 5.69 2.39 -10.97
C ASN A 47 6.05 3.22 -9.72
N ARG A 48 7.35 3.42 -9.48
CA ARG A 48 7.84 4.15 -8.30
C ARG A 48 7.27 5.56 -8.19
N ASN A 49 7.15 6.29 -9.31
CA ASN A 49 6.66 7.68 -9.29
C ASN A 49 5.17 7.74 -8.98
N GLU A 50 4.39 6.79 -9.48
CA GLU A 50 2.97 6.64 -9.14
C GLU A 50 2.80 6.31 -7.67
N ALA A 51 3.54 5.34 -7.15
CA ALA A 51 3.52 4.98 -5.72
C ALA A 51 3.85 6.20 -4.83
N ILE A 52 4.84 7.01 -5.20
CA ILE A 52 5.16 8.25 -4.47
C ILE A 52 3.99 9.23 -4.52
N LYS A 53 3.40 9.47 -5.70
CA LYS A 53 2.27 10.40 -5.85
C LYS A 53 1.04 9.98 -5.06
N VAL A 54 0.75 8.68 -5.04
CA VAL A 54 -0.35 8.11 -4.29
C VAL A 54 -0.07 8.23 -2.79
N MET A 55 1.11 7.80 -2.34
CA MET A 55 1.51 7.90 -0.94
C MET A 55 1.49 9.36 -0.45
N ALA A 56 1.97 10.32 -1.24
CA ALA A 56 1.97 11.74 -0.86
C ALA A 56 0.59 12.32 -0.52
N LYS A 57 -0.48 11.70 -1.04
CA LYS A 57 -1.86 12.10 -0.81
C LYS A 57 -2.50 11.41 0.40
N THR A 58 -1.88 10.37 0.95
CA THR A 58 -2.42 9.69 2.15
C THR A 58 -2.40 10.64 3.33
N ILE A 59 -3.45 10.60 4.14
CA ILE A 59 -3.56 11.42 5.35
C ILE A 59 -2.76 10.77 6.48
N SER A 60 -1.89 11.55 7.11
CA SER A 60 -1.18 11.14 8.32
C SER A 60 -2.14 11.07 9.49
N GLU A 61 -2.11 9.98 10.25
CA GLU A 61 -2.86 9.86 11.51
C GLU A 61 -2.40 10.87 12.57
N GLU A 62 -1.12 11.29 12.55
CA GLU A 62 -0.56 12.21 13.53
C GLU A 62 -0.95 13.67 13.26
N THR A 63 -0.92 14.08 12.00
CA THR A 63 -1.12 15.49 11.62
C THR A 63 -2.49 15.77 11.02
N MET A 64 -3.25 14.73 10.66
CA MET A 64 -4.52 14.85 9.93
C MET A 64 -4.39 15.65 8.62
N GLN A 65 -3.19 15.65 8.02
CA GLN A 65 -2.87 16.31 6.76
C GLN A 65 -2.23 15.31 5.79
N PRO A 66 -2.25 15.58 4.47
CA PRO A 66 -1.47 14.78 3.52
C PRO A 66 0.00 14.73 3.93
N ILE A 67 0.61 13.54 3.86
CA ILE A 67 2.03 13.38 4.23
C ILE A 67 2.98 14.19 3.33
N GLY A 68 2.56 14.50 2.10
CA GLY A 68 3.36 15.26 1.15
C GLY A 68 4.45 14.47 0.43
N MET A 69 5.02 15.09 -0.61
CA MET A 69 5.96 14.44 -1.54
C MET A 69 7.28 14.05 -0.87
N GLU A 70 7.82 14.91 -0.01
CA GLU A 70 9.11 14.67 0.64
C GLU A 70 9.06 13.43 1.53
N GLU A 71 8.02 13.31 2.37
CA GLU A 71 7.84 12.17 3.26
C GLU A 71 7.57 10.88 2.49
N ALA A 72 6.73 10.94 1.46
CA ALA A 72 6.45 9.82 0.58
C ALA A 72 7.73 9.28 -0.08
N MET A 73 8.55 10.18 -0.63
CA MET A 73 9.84 9.82 -1.24
C MET A 73 10.79 9.18 -0.22
N ARG A 74 10.88 9.74 0.98
CA ARG A 74 11.71 9.22 2.07
C ARG A 74 11.28 7.81 2.47
N SER A 75 9.98 7.62 2.70
CA SER A 75 9.40 6.35 3.11
C SER A 75 9.59 5.24 2.07
N ILE A 76 9.28 5.54 0.80
CA ILE A 76 9.47 4.59 -0.31
C ILE A 76 10.95 4.25 -0.49
N THR A 77 11.83 5.25 -0.45
CA THR A 77 13.27 5.02 -0.61
C THR A 77 13.83 4.15 0.52
N ASN A 78 13.37 4.37 1.76
CA ASN A 78 13.75 3.54 2.90
C ASN A 78 13.24 2.10 2.77
N ALA A 79 11.99 1.90 2.34
CA ALA A 79 11.44 0.56 2.11
C ALA A 79 12.21 -0.21 1.03
N ILE A 80 12.60 0.46 -0.06
CA ILE A 80 13.45 -0.12 -1.11
C ILE A 80 14.82 -0.51 -0.55
N LYS A 81 15.48 0.41 0.17
CA LYS A 81 16.82 0.15 0.75
C LYS A 81 16.82 -1.05 1.70
N GLN A 82 15.77 -1.21 2.48
CA GLN A 82 15.62 -2.30 3.44
C GLN A 82 15.17 -3.62 2.79
N LYS A 83 14.80 -3.62 1.48
CA LYS A 83 14.22 -4.76 0.77
C LYS A 83 13.10 -5.45 1.56
N LYS A 84 12.25 -4.64 2.21
CA LYS A 84 11.25 -5.15 3.16
C LYS A 84 9.84 -5.02 2.57
N ALA A 85 9.16 -6.15 2.42
CA ALA A 85 7.74 -6.16 2.09
C ALA A 85 6.94 -5.45 3.22
N LYS A 86 6.09 -4.48 2.86
CA LYS A 86 5.38 -3.66 3.84
C LYS A 86 4.12 -3.02 3.24
N VAL A 87 3.10 -2.79 4.07
CA VAL A 87 2.03 -1.83 3.80
C VAL A 87 2.59 -0.42 4.04
N LEU A 88 2.56 0.42 3.01
CA LEU A 88 3.04 1.80 3.05
C LEU A 88 1.95 2.79 3.46
N GLY A 89 0.70 2.48 3.12
CA GLY A 89 -0.48 3.26 3.50
C GLY A 89 -1.71 2.37 3.45
N ILE A 90 -2.69 2.69 4.29
CA ILE A 90 -3.96 1.98 4.37
C ILE A 90 -5.06 2.98 4.73
N ASP A 91 -6.23 2.82 4.14
CA ASP A 91 -7.41 3.58 4.52
C ASP A 91 -8.55 2.61 4.84
N ARG A 92 -8.84 2.50 6.14
CA ARG A 92 -9.91 1.66 6.68
C ARG A 92 -11.21 2.42 6.89
N SER A 93 -11.28 3.71 6.53
CA SER A 93 -12.48 4.52 6.72
C SER A 93 -13.67 4.07 5.87
N LEU A 94 -13.45 3.17 4.91
CA LEU A 94 -14.51 2.48 4.18
C LEU A 94 -15.25 1.42 5.03
N CYS A 95 -14.82 1.16 6.28
CA CYS A 95 -15.60 0.42 7.28
C CYS A 95 -16.66 1.34 7.90
N SER A 96 -17.81 1.50 7.26
CA SER A 96 -19.03 1.98 7.92
C SER A 96 -19.82 0.81 8.50
#